data_AF-A0A8J3BGU3-F1
#
_entry.id   AF-A0A8J3BGU3-F1
#
_cell.length_a   1.000
_cell.length_b   1.000
_cell.length_c   1.000
_cell.angle_alpha   90.00
_cell.angle_beta   90.00
_cell.angle_gamma   90.00
#
_symmetry.space_group_name_H-M   'P 1'
#
loop_
_entity.id
_entity.type
_entity.pdbx_description
1 polymer ?
#
loop_
_entity_poly.entity_id
_entity_poly.type
_entity_poly.pdbx_seq_one_letter_code
_entity_poly.pdbx_strand_id
1 'polypeptide(L)'
;MLDSHQKNIATFIHLSTFSRFIIPLGNFIGPIILWVSNKDKSEFIDAHGKQAINFQISILLYAIILGTISIPFFIFNIFNGFDFIDFHGLHDFHINIGKPSPLLYIGGALGGLAIVGFILELVFIIKASLKARDGELYQYPLTINFIK
;
A
#
# COMPACT_ATOMS: atom_id res chain seq x y z
N MET A 1 -15.81 -9.63 -28.51
CA MET A 1 -16.25 -8.50 -27.66
C MET A 1 -16.19 -8.95 -26.22
N LEU A 2 -15.72 -8.11 -25.30
CA LEU A 2 -15.69 -8.45 -23.87
C LEU A 2 -17.12 -8.51 -23.32
N ASP A 3 -17.47 -9.62 -22.70
CA ASP A 3 -18.75 -9.75 -22.02
C ASP A 3 -18.72 -9.11 -20.62
N SER A 4 -19.89 -8.93 -20.01
CA SER A 4 -20.00 -8.35 -18.68
C SER A 4 -19.34 -9.21 -17.60
N HIS A 5 -19.25 -10.53 -17.78
CA HIS A 5 -18.64 -11.42 -16.81
C HIS A 5 -17.13 -11.20 -16.71
N GLN A 6 -16.44 -11.10 -17.85
CA GLN A 6 -15.01 -10.80 -17.94
C GLN A 6 -14.68 -9.44 -17.33
N LYS A 7 -15.48 -8.41 -17.65
CA LYS A 7 -15.34 -7.06 -17.08
C LYS A 7 -15.53 -7.04 -15.57
N ASN A 8 -16.54 -7.76 -15.07
CA ASN A 8 -16.80 -7.85 -13.64
C ASN A 8 -15.67 -8.56 -12.90
N ILE A 9 -15.17 -9.69 -13.41
CA ILE A 9 -14.01 -10.37 -12.79
C ILE A 9 -12.79 -9.46 -12.77
N ALA A 10 -12.45 -8.82 -13.88
CA ALA A 10 -11.31 -7.90 -13.94
C ALA A 10 -11.46 -6.70 -12.97
N THR A 11 -12.68 -6.18 -12.83
CA THR A 11 -13.00 -5.12 -11.85
C THR A 11 -12.78 -5.60 -10.43
N PHE A 12 -13.30 -6.80 -10.11
CA PHE A 12 -13.18 -7.40 -8.79
C PHE A 12 -11.74 -7.81 -8.44
N ILE A 13 -10.92 -8.18 -9.42
CA ILE A 13 -9.48 -8.39 -9.19
C ILE A 13 -8.87 -7.15 -8.54
N HIS A 14 -9.08 -5.96 -9.09
CA HIS A 14 -8.55 -4.73 -8.50
C HIS A 14 -9.21 -4.40 -7.16
N LEU A 15 -10.54 -4.47 -7.05
CA LEU A 15 -11.25 -4.14 -5.80
C LEU A 15 -10.91 -5.09 -4.65
N SER A 16 -10.65 -6.37 -4.95
CA SER A 16 -10.30 -7.37 -3.95
C SER A 16 -8.97 -7.09 -3.25
N THR A 17 -8.13 -6.21 -3.79
CA THR A 17 -6.94 -5.70 -3.10
C THR A 17 -7.29 -5.03 -1.77
N PHE A 18 -8.48 -4.44 -1.63
CA PHE A 18 -8.93 -3.81 -0.37
C PHE A 18 -9.24 -4.82 0.74
N SER A 19 -9.26 -6.12 0.46
CA SER A 19 -9.43 -7.13 1.50
C SER A 19 -8.30 -7.12 2.55
N ARG A 20 -7.17 -6.44 2.28
CA ARG A 20 -6.11 -6.17 3.29
C ARG A 20 -6.61 -5.49 4.55
N PHE A 21 -7.73 -4.75 4.48
CA PHE A 21 -8.28 -4.05 5.64
C PHE A 21 -8.99 -4.99 6.62
N ILE A 22 -9.24 -6.23 6.23
CA ILE A 22 -9.94 -7.24 7.05
C ILE A 22 -9.01 -8.44 7.29
N ILE A 23 -8.27 -8.86 6.27
CA ILE A 23 -7.42 -10.05 6.28
C ILE A 23 -5.97 -9.62 6.05
N PRO A 24 -5.02 -9.97 6.93
CA PRO A 24 -3.60 -9.74 6.68
C PRO A 24 -3.18 -10.32 5.33
N LEU A 25 -2.45 -9.53 4.53
CA LEU A 25 -2.05 -9.88 3.15
C LEU A 25 -3.23 -10.13 2.18
N GLY A 26 -4.45 -9.74 2.55
CA GLY A 26 -5.64 -9.88 1.70
C GLY A 26 -5.47 -9.22 0.33
N ASN A 27 -4.68 -8.15 0.25
CA ASN A 27 -4.36 -7.46 -1.00
C ASN A 27 -3.70 -8.34 -2.06
N PHE A 28 -3.13 -9.49 -1.68
CA PHE A 28 -2.64 -10.50 -2.61
C PHE A 28 -3.63 -11.65 -2.77
N ILE A 29 -4.22 -12.10 -1.67
CA ILE A 29 -5.10 -13.29 -1.63
C ILE A 29 -6.30 -13.10 -2.57
N GLY A 30 -7.02 -11.98 -2.44
CA GLY A 30 -8.20 -11.69 -3.25
C GLY A 30 -7.91 -11.70 -4.76
N PRO A 31 -6.94 -10.88 -5.24
CA PRO A 31 -6.61 -10.83 -6.65
C PRO A 31 -6.07 -12.15 -7.20
N ILE A 32 -5.23 -12.87 -6.44
CA ILE A 32 -4.66 -14.15 -6.87
C ILE A 32 -5.75 -15.20 -7.06
N ILE A 33 -6.69 -15.34 -6.11
CA ILE A 33 -7.78 -16.31 -6.23
C ILE A 33 -8.63 -16.01 -7.47
N LEU A 34 -9.03 -14.75 -7.65
CA LEU A 34 -9.85 -14.33 -8.78
C LEU A 34 -9.11 -14.48 -10.12
N TRP A 35 -7.83 -14.13 -10.18
CA TRP A 35 -7.00 -14.25 -11.37
C TRP A 35 -6.74 -15.71 -11.74
N VAL A 36 -6.17 -16.51 -10.84
CA VAL A 36 -5.81 -17.92 -11.13
C VAL A 36 -7.03 -18.74 -11.55
N SER A 37 -8.20 -18.48 -10.96
CA SER A 37 -9.44 -19.20 -11.32
C SER A 37 -9.99 -18.86 -12.71
N ASN A 38 -9.50 -17.79 -13.35
CA ASN A 38 -10.08 -17.25 -14.58
C ASN A 38 -9.07 -16.86 -15.66
N LYS A 39 -7.77 -16.85 -15.38
CA LYS A 39 -6.72 -16.38 -16.30
C LYS A 39 -6.69 -17.15 -17.63
N ASP A 40 -6.93 -18.46 -17.60
CA ASP A 40 -6.89 -19.29 -18.81
C ASP A 40 -8.17 -19.16 -19.66
N LYS A 41 -9.18 -18.42 -19.17
CA LYS A 41 -10.47 -18.21 -19.84
C LYS A 41 -10.56 -16.87 -20.59
N SER A 42 -9.66 -15.92 -20.32
CA SER A 42 -9.71 -14.58 -20.90
C SER A 42 -8.37 -13.85 -20.78
N GLU A 43 -7.79 -13.46 -21.92
CA GLU A 43 -6.58 -12.63 -21.96
C GLU A 43 -6.77 -11.28 -21.25
N PHE A 44 -7.98 -10.73 -21.28
CA PHE A 44 -8.32 -9.49 -20.58
C PHE A 44 -8.23 -9.66 -19.05
N ILE A 45 -8.74 -10.78 -18.53
CA ILE A 45 -8.63 -11.12 -17.10
C ILE A 45 -7.17 -11.40 -16.75
N ASP A 46 -6.44 -12.13 -17.61
CA ASP A 46 -5.02 -12.41 -17.37
C ASP A 46 -4.18 -11.12 -17.27
N ALA A 47 -4.38 -10.20 -18.21
CA ALA A 47 -3.69 -8.91 -18.22
C ALA A 47 -3.98 -8.09 -16.95
N HIS A 48 -5.24 -7.98 -16.52
CA HIS A 48 -5.61 -7.26 -15.30
C HIS A 48 -5.11 -7.95 -14.03
N GLY A 49 -5.13 -9.28 -13.98
CA GLY A 49 -4.61 -10.06 -12.85
C GLY A 49 -3.11 -9.88 -12.67
N LYS A 50 -2.33 -10.03 -13.75
CA LYS A 50 -0.89 -9.75 -13.76
C LYS A 50 -0.59 -8.33 -13.31
N GLN A 51 -1.33 -7.34 -13.83
CA GLN A 51 -1.15 -5.94 -13.46
C GLN A 51 -1.46 -5.66 -11.99
N ALA A 52 -2.58 -6.18 -11.46
CA ALA A 52 -2.94 -6.01 -10.05
C ALA A 52 -1.87 -6.62 -9.13
N ILE A 53 -1.41 -7.84 -9.44
CA ILE A 53 -0.43 -8.54 -8.60
C ILE A 53 0.94 -7.89 -8.69
N ASN A 54 1.42 -7.55 -9.88
CA ASN A 54 2.69 -6.83 -10.05
C ASN A 54 2.68 -5.50 -9.29
N PHE A 55 1.57 -4.75 -9.36
CA PHE A 55 1.45 -3.50 -8.62
C PHE A 55 1.50 -3.74 -7.11
N GLN A 56 0.75 -4.71 -6.59
CA GLN A 56 0.74 -5.02 -5.14
C GLN A 56 2.11 -5.49 -4.65
N ILE A 57 2.86 -6.27 -5.45
CA ILE A 57 4.25 -6.65 -5.12
C ILE A 57 5.16 -5.42 -5.13
N SER A 58 4.98 -4.51 -6.09
CA SER A 58 5.75 -3.27 -6.17
C SER A 58 5.53 -2.39 -4.94
N ILE A 59 4.27 -2.20 -4.53
CA ILE A 59 3.91 -1.46 -3.31
C ILE A 59 4.51 -2.10 -2.07
N LEU A 60 4.46 -3.44 -1.94
CA LEU A 60 5.09 -4.15 -0.83
C LEU A 60 6.60 -3.90 -0.80
N LEU A 61 7.29 -3.96 -1.94
CA LEU A 61 8.71 -3.67 -2.03
C LEU A 61 9.02 -2.23 -1.60
N TYR A 62 8.25 -1.25 -2.08
CA TYR A 62 8.42 0.15 -1.67
C TYR A 62 8.19 0.35 -0.17
N ALA A 63 7.17 -0.31 0.39
CA ALA A 63 6.88 -0.28 1.82
C ALA A 63 8.01 -0.90 2.66
N ILE A 64 8.60 -2.02 2.21
CA ILE A 64 9.74 -2.66 2.88
C ILE A 64 10.97 -1.74 2.84
N ILE A 65 11.28 -1.12 1.69
CA ILE A 65 12.41 -0.19 1.58
C ILE A 65 12.20 1.00 2.52
N LEU A 66 11.03 1.63 2.46
CA LEU A 66 10.70 2.79 3.29
C LEU A 66 10.72 2.43 4.78
N GLY A 67 10.16 1.26 5.15
CA GLY A 67 10.17 0.75 6.52
C GLY A 67 11.58 0.47 7.02
N THR A 68 12.42 -0.18 6.22
CA THR A 68 13.82 -0.48 6.59
C THR A 68 14.63 0.79 6.81
N ILE A 69 14.39 1.84 6.02
CA ILE A 69 15.02 3.15 6.23
C ILE A 69 14.47 3.81 7.51
N SER A 70 13.16 3.73 7.74
CA SER A 70 12.49 4.44 8.83
C SER A 70 12.74 3.82 10.22
N ILE A 71 12.81 2.49 10.31
CA ILE A 71 12.90 1.74 11.58
C ILE A 71 14.14 2.12 12.39
N PRO A 72 15.38 2.17 11.84
CA PRO A 72 16.56 2.58 12.60
C PRO A 72 16.47 4.00 13.16
N PHE A 73 15.91 4.95 12.39
CA PHE A 73 15.73 6.33 12.84
C PHE A 73 14.69 6.44 13.95
N PHE A 74 13.62 5.64 13.89
CA PHE A 74 12.59 5.62 14.92
C PHE A 74 13.08 4.94 16.20
N ILE A 75 13.78 3.81 16.07
CA ILE A 75 14.42 3.09 17.18
C ILE A 75 15.44 3.98 17.88
N PHE A 76 16.33 4.63 17.13
CA PHE A 76 17.31 5.56 17.70
C PHE A 76 16.61 6.74 18.38
N ASN A 77 15.56 7.33 17.79
CA ASN A 77 14.79 8.38 18.47
C ASN A 77 14.11 7.90 19.74
N ILE A 78 13.58 6.68 19.80
CA ILE A 78 12.97 6.14 21.04
C ILE A 78 14.06 5.97 22.10
N PHE A 79 15.17 5.31 21.78
CA PHE A 79 16.25 5.04 22.75
C PHE A 79 16.96 6.31 23.24
N ASN A 80 17.12 7.33 22.39
CA ASN A 80 17.64 8.64 22.82
C ASN A 80 16.53 9.57 23.37
N GLY A 81 15.26 9.21 23.15
CA GLY A 81 14.07 9.99 23.50
C GLY A 81 13.52 9.67 24.88
N PHE A 82 13.97 8.58 25.50
CA PHE A 82 13.60 8.20 26.88
C PHE A 82 14.00 9.26 27.93
N ASP A 83 14.92 10.17 27.59
CA ASP A 83 15.30 11.31 28.45
C ASP A 83 14.32 12.51 28.39
N PHE A 84 13.27 12.48 27.55
CA PHE A 84 12.33 13.61 27.39
C PHE A 84 10.97 13.45 28.11
N ILE A 85 10.62 12.25 28.59
CA ILE A 85 9.37 12.00 29.32
C ILE A 85 9.69 11.81 30.80
N ASP A 86 9.87 12.93 31.50
CA ASP A 86 10.06 12.94 32.95
C ASP A 86 8.69 12.73 33.63
N PHE A 87 8.39 11.51 34.09
CA PHE A 87 7.11 11.20 34.73
C PHE A 87 7.15 11.54 36.22
N HIS A 88 7.28 12.83 36.55
CA HIS A 88 7.01 13.32 37.89
C HIS A 88 5.48 13.32 38.11
N GLY A 89 5.02 12.46 39.03
CA GLY A 89 3.61 12.10 39.18
C GLY A 89 2.62 13.28 39.25
N LEU A 90 1.54 13.15 38.47
CA LEU A 90 0.16 13.71 38.53
C LEU A 90 -0.15 15.04 39.26
N HIS A 91 0.82 15.89 39.60
CA HIS A 91 0.55 17.18 40.22
C HIS A 91 0.82 18.39 39.31
N ASP A 92 1.72 18.29 38.32
CA ASP A 92 2.01 19.38 37.38
C ASP A 92 2.45 18.87 35.99
N PHE A 93 1.50 18.60 35.08
CA PHE A 93 1.83 18.18 33.72
C PHE A 93 2.23 19.38 32.85
N HIS A 94 3.53 19.72 32.85
CA HIS A 94 4.13 20.68 31.92
C HIS A 94 4.82 19.94 30.76
N ILE A 95 4.27 20.01 29.54
CA ILE A 95 4.98 19.53 28.34
C ILE A 95 6.01 20.59 27.94
N ASN A 96 7.29 20.37 28.27
CA ASN A 96 8.39 21.14 27.68
C ASN A 96 8.64 20.66 26.25
N ILE A 97 8.03 21.32 25.26
CA ILE A 97 8.34 21.09 23.84
C ILE A 97 9.67 21.78 23.51
N GLY A 98 10.79 21.09 23.78
CA GLY A 98 12.09 21.47 23.26
C GLY A 98 12.14 21.43 21.73
N LYS A 99 13.22 21.95 21.13
CA LYS A 99 13.42 21.85 19.68
C LYS A 99 13.47 20.38 19.27
N PRO A 100 12.61 19.91 18.34
CA PRO A 100 12.62 18.53 17.87
C PRO A 100 14.00 18.11 17.36
N SER A 101 14.39 16.86 17.59
CA SER A 101 15.62 16.33 17.03
C SER A 101 15.56 16.36 15.49
N PRO A 102 16.68 16.59 14.79
CA PRO A 102 16.76 16.43 13.32
C PRO A 102 16.17 15.10 12.83
N LEU A 103 16.33 14.04 13.61
CA LEU A 103 15.82 12.70 13.29
C LEU A 103 14.30 12.62 13.36
N LEU A 104 13.64 13.36 14.26
CA LEU A 104 12.19 13.40 14.33
C LEU A 104 11.58 14.05 13.08
N TYR A 105 12.21 15.09 12.53
CA TYR A 105 11.79 15.68 11.25
C TYR A 105 11.94 14.69 10.08
N ILE A 106 13.04 13.93 10.04
CA ILE A 106 13.27 12.91 9.00
C ILE A 106 12.23 11.79 9.12
N GLY A 107 12.00 11.27 10.33
CA GLY A 107 10.98 10.25 10.58
C GLY A 107 9.57 10.74 10.20
N GLY A 108 9.22 11.97 10.56
CA GLY A 108 7.96 12.60 10.18
C GLY A 108 7.80 12.75 8.66
N ALA A 109 8.86 13.17 7.95
CA ALA A 109 8.85 13.29 6.51
C ALA A 109 8.66 11.93 5.80
N LEU A 110 9.36 10.89 6.27
CA LEU A 110 9.20 9.53 5.74
C LEU A 110 7.79 8.97 6.01
N GLY A 111 7.23 9.24 7.20
CA GLY A 111 5.84 8.90 7.52
C GLY A 111 4.83 9.63 6.62
N GLY A 112 5.04 10.92 6.37
CA GLY A 112 4.24 11.71 5.43
C GLY A 112 4.30 11.15 4.01
N LEU A 113 5.49 10.77 3.54
CA LEU A 113 5.67 10.13 2.24
C LEU A 113 4.92 8.78 2.15
N ALA A 114 4.94 7.98 3.22
CA ALA A 114 4.19 6.72 3.27
C ALA A 114 2.68 6.95 3.12
N ILE A 115 2.14 7.96 3.81
CA ILE A 115 0.71 8.33 3.74
C ILE A 115 0.34 8.78 2.33
N VAL A 116 1.16 9.62 1.70
CA VAL A 116 0.94 10.05 0.30
C VAL A 116 0.96 8.85 -0.64
N GLY A 117 1.95 7.98 -0.50
CA GLY A 117 2.05 6.74 -1.29
C GLY A 117 0.81 5.84 -1.12
N PHE A 118 0.33 5.68 0.11
CA PHE A 118 -0.90 4.92 0.40
C PHE A 118 -2.13 5.53 -0.27
N ILE A 119 -2.31 6.86 -0.20
CA ILE A 119 -3.43 7.53 -0.87
C ILE A 119 -3.36 7.34 -2.38
N LEU A 120 -2.17 7.50 -2.98
CA LEU A 120 -1.97 7.26 -4.42
C LEU A 120 -2.29 5.82 -4.82
N GLU A 121 -1.91 4.85 -3.99
CA GLU A 121 -2.26 3.45 -4.20
C GLU A 121 -3.79 3.25 -4.27
N LEU A 122 -4.55 3.79 -3.31
CA LEU A 122 -6.01 3.70 -3.30
C LEU A 122 -6.60 4.31 -4.57
N VAL A 123 -6.13 5.50 -4.97
CA VAL A 123 -6.57 6.18 -6.19
C VAL A 123 -6.31 5.32 -7.41
N PHE A 124 -5.13 4.71 -7.52
CA PHE A 124 -4.79 3.87 -8.67
C PHE A 124 -5.63 2.59 -8.72
N ILE A 125 -5.93 1.96 -7.58
CA ILE A 125 -6.82 0.79 -7.53
C ILE A 125 -8.21 1.16 -8.04
N ILE A 126 -8.79 2.26 -7.56
CA ILE A 126 -10.11 2.71 -8.01
C ILE A 126 -10.10 3.03 -9.51
N LYS A 127 -9.07 3.71 -10.02
CA LYS A 127 -8.93 3.98 -11.46
C LYS A 127 -8.83 2.70 -12.28
N ALA A 128 -8.05 1.72 -11.82
CA ALA A 128 -7.92 0.42 -12.49
C ALA A 128 -9.25 -0.34 -12.53
N SER A 129 -10.00 -0.33 -11.42
CA SER A 129 -11.36 -0.91 -11.35
C SER A 129 -12.32 -0.25 -12.33
N LEU A 130 -12.33 1.08 -12.41
CA LEU A 130 -13.18 1.81 -13.36
C LEU A 130 -12.82 1.49 -14.82
N LYS A 131 -11.52 1.43 -15.12
CA LYS A 131 -11.03 1.07 -16.47
C LYS A 131 -11.38 -0.37 -16.85
N ALA A 132 -11.22 -1.32 -15.93
CA ALA A 132 -11.62 -2.71 -16.13
C ALA A 132 -13.13 -2.84 -16.39
N ARG A 133 -13.97 -2.10 -15.65
CA ARG A 133 -15.42 -2.04 -15.84
C ARG A 133 -15.78 -1.54 -17.24
N ASP A 134 -15.08 -0.52 -17.72
CA ASP A 134 -15.32 0.07 -19.03
C ASP A 134 -14.80 -0.86 -20.17
N GLY A 135 -14.01 -1.87 -19.83
CA GLY A 135 -13.42 -2.84 -20.76
C GLY A 135 -12.06 -2.39 -21.32
N GLU A 136 -11.41 -1.46 -20.63
CA GLU A 136 -10.10 -0.93 -21.00
C GLU A 136 -9.00 -1.56 -20.14
N LEU A 137 -7.87 -1.89 -20.78
CA LEU A 137 -6.67 -2.29 -20.05
C LEU A 137 -6.13 -1.10 -19.24
N TYR A 138 -5.61 -1.40 -18.06
CA TYR A 138 -5.00 -0.40 -17.19
C TYR A 138 -3.62 -0.86 -16.75
N GLN A 139 -2.64 0.03 -16.91
CA GLN A 139 -1.28 -0.14 -16.42
C GLN A 139 -1.11 0.74 -15.20
N TYR A 140 -0.83 0.12 -14.06
CA TYR A 140 -0.62 0.85 -12.82
C TYR A 140 0.69 1.67 -12.92
N PRO A 141 0.67 2.96 -12.58
CA PRO A 141 1.90 3.74 -12.47
C PRO A 141 2.83 3.14 -11.40
N LEU A 142 4.15 3.27 -11.62
CA LEU A 142 5.19 2.79 -10.69
C LEU A 142 5.20 1.27 -10.48
N THR A 143 4.54 0.49 -11.34
CA THR A 143 4.59 -0.97 -11.29
C THR A 143 5.87 -1.52 -11.89
N ILE A 144 6.47 -2.48 -11.19
CA ILE A 144 7.53 -3.34 -11.67
C ILE A 144 6.89 -4.65 -12.15
N ASN A 145 7.20 -5.07 -13.38
CA ASN A 145 6.62 -6.29 -13.97
C ASN A 145 7.40 -7.54 -13.53
N PHE A 146 6.96 -8.16 -12.45
CA PHE A 146 7.52 -9.44 -11.96
C PHE A 146 6.96 -10.64 -12.73
N ILE A 147 5.66 -10.61 -13.02
CA ILE A 147 4.95 -11.62 -13.80
C ILE A 147 4.77 -11.08 -15.23
N LYS A 148 5.17 -11.88 -16.22
CA LYS A 148 5.05 -11.59 -17.66
C LYS A 148 3.84 -12.30 -18.25
#